data_AF-A0A3N5WAS2-F1
#
_entry.id   AF-A0A3N5WAS2-F1
#
_cell.length_a   1.000
_cell.length_b   1.000
_cell.length_c   1.000
_cell.angle_alpha   90.00
_cell.angle_beta   90.00
_cell.angle_gamma   90.00
#
_symmetry.space_group_name_H-M   'P 1'
#
loop_
_entity.id
_entity.type
_entity.pdbx_description
1 polymer ?
#
loop_
_entity_poly.entity_id
_entity_poly.type
_entity_poly.pdbx_seq_one_letter_code
_entity_poly.pdbx_strand_id
1 'polypeptide(L)'
;MHSTRIDNMVAGRRPRRERGGSGFTLLEVLAALAILALVSSSMLVVVDRCLESTAEAGLRMEAFQLARENMEKVLASSTVEEMVDYGQSELYPDISWKTVVEAFAEPVSGNMWIRAVCSAEYIDSTGEEQTVKLEHWITELTDQQASQLGGEPQSIEELTAEQLLATAEEAAEYAGVDVETIEQWVENGLVTMKDGAFIKFNLDVYVRSDGKPTGGEKKQQVESMEDLAAFLEESGQATDQIQDTDGKDSLTGVPQEQLDKMGVDDVMKLLKNQGKKSSPGRGAGRTD
;
A
#
# COMPACT_ATOMS: atom_id res chain seq x y z
N MET A 1 -84.29 -6.73 -20.11
CA MET A 1 -84.27 -5.45 -19.37
C MET A 1 -82.81 -5.05 -19.24
N HIS A 2 -82.26 -3.94 -19.71
CA HIS A 2 -82.81 -2.68 -20.19
C HIS A 2 -82.20 -2.31 -21.54
N SER A 3 -83.07 -1.85 -22.43
CA SER A 3 -82.76 -1.17 -23.67
C SER A 3 -82.67 0.32 -23.38
N THR A 4 -81.60 0.99 -23.80
CA THR A 4 -81.63 2.44 -24.00
C THR A 4 -80.79 2.82 -25.20
N ARG A 5 -81.53 2.99 -26.29
CA ARG A 5 -81.22 3.64 -27.55
C ARG A 5 -81.11 5.14 -27.32
N ILE A 6 -80.04 5.78 -27.80
CA ILE A 6 -80.05 7.21 -28.12
C ILE A 6 -79.41 7.41 -29.50
N ASP A 7 -80.15 8.15 -30.31
CA ASP A 7 -80.04 8.30 -31.74
C ASP A 7 -78.93 9.27 -32.20
N ASN A 8 -78.42 8.94 -33.38
CA ASN A 8 -77.89 9.80 -34.44
C ASN A 8 -78.13 11.32 -34.30
N MET A 9 -77.03 12.08 -34.34
CA MET A 9 -76.94 13.26 -35.20
C MET A 9 -75.60 13.27 -35.93
N VAL A 10 -75.64 12.70 -37.14
CA VAL A 10 -74.66 12.90 -38.20
C VAL A 10 -74.79 14.34 -38.69
N ALA A 11 -73.96 15.24 -38.14
CA ALA A 11 -73.68 16.53 -38.75
C ALA A 11 -72.41 16.40 -39.58
N GLY A 12 -72.58 16.18 -40.89
CA GLY A 12 -71.51 16.17 -41.86
C GLY A 12 -70.77 17.51 -41.89
N ARG A 13 -69.66 17.62 -41.14
CA ARG A 13 -68.68 18.67 -41.34
C ARG A 13 -67.80 18.29 -42.53
N ARG A 14 -68.06 18.96 -43.65
CA ARG A 14 -67.15 19.00 -44.80
C ARG A 14 -65.76 19.45 -44.31
N PRO A 15 -64.67 18.72 -44.61
CA PRO A 15 -63.34 19.29 -44.44
C PRO A 15 -63.19 20.41 -45.47
N ARG A 16 -63.41 21.65 -45.05
CA ARG A 16 -63.00 22.82 -45.81
C ARG A 16 -61.48 22.79 -45.81
N ARG A 17 -60.92 22.17 -46.86
CA ARG A 17 -59.50 22.27 -47.22
C ARG A 17 -59.24 23.73 -47.57
N GLU A 18 -58.99 24.55 -46.55
CA GLU A 18 -58.37 25.85 -46.73
C GLU A 18 -56.92 25.58 -47.11
N ARG A 19 -56.69 25.45 -48.42
CA ARG A 19 -55.39 25.73 -49.03
C ARG A 19 -55.16 27.24 -48.94
N GLY A 20 -54.96 27.73 -47.73
CA GLY A 20 -54.26 28.98 -47.49
C GLY A 20 -52.78 28.63 -47.46
N GLY A 21 -52.04 28.97 -48.51
CA GLY A 21 -50.58 28.94 -48.47
C GLY A 21 -50.09 30.02 -47.53
N SER A 22 -50.18 29.80 -46.21
CA SER A 22 -49.54 30.66 -45.23
C SER A 22 -48.06 30.30 -45.22
N GLY A 23 -47.24 31.13 -45.86
CA GLY A 23 -45.81 31.10 -45.62
C GLY A 23 -45.56 31.36 -44.14
N PHE A 24 -44.62 30.62 -43.55
CA PHE A 24 -44.16 30.87 -42.18
C PHE A 24 -43.70 32.32 -42.07
N THR A 25 -44.08 32.99 -40.97
CA THR A 25 -43.56 34.33 -40.72
C THR A 25 -42.07 34.24 -40.38
N LEU A 26 -41.28 35.24 -40.75
CA LEU A 26 -39.84 35.28 -40.41
C LEU A 26 -39.59 35.07 -38.91
N LEU A 27 -40.46 35.64 -38.07
CA LEU A 27 -40.38 35.53 -36.61
C LEU A 27 -40.61 34.09 -36.13
N GLU A 28 -41.54 33.36 -36.75
CA GLU A 28 -41.81 31.96 -36.44
C GLU A 28 -40.62 31.06 -36.83
N VAL A 29 -40.01 31.30 -37.99
CA VAL A 29 -38.77 30.60 -38.39
C VAL A 29 -37.64 30.86 -37.40
N LEU A 30 -37.46 32.11 -36.96
CA LEU A 30 -36.46 32.46 -35.96
C LEU A 30 -36.72 31.79 -34.60
N ALA A 31 -37.98 31.76 -34.14
CA ALA A 31 -38.35 31.09 -32.90
C ALA A 31 -38.09 29.57 -32.98
N ALA A 32 -38.44 28.94 -34.11
CA ALA A 32 -38.17 27.51 -34.33
C ALA A 32 -36.67 27.21 -34.34
N LEU A 33 -35.85 28.05 -34.99
CA LEU A 33 -34.39 27.92 -34.99
C LEU A 33 -33.80 28.10 -33.59
N ALA A 34 -34.31 29.03 -32.79
CA ALA A 34 -33.86 29.22 -31.42
C ALA A 34 -34.17 28.01 -30.54
N ILE A 35 -35.38 27.45 -30.62
CA ILE A 35 -35.75 26.23 -29.89
C ILE A 35 -34.88 25.05 -30.36
N LEU A 36 -34.68 24.90 -31.67
CA LEU A 36 -33.83 23.85 -32.23
C LEU A 36 -32.38 23.98 -31.74
N ALA A 37 -31.83 25.19 -31.69
CA ALA A 37 -30.49 25.45 -31.18
C ALA A 37 -30.38 25.07 -29.68
N LEU A 38 -31.37 25.41 -28.86
CA LEU A 38 -31.40 25.03 -27.44
C LEU A 38 -31.49 23.51 -27.25
N VAL A 39 -32.36 22.84 -27.99
CA VAL A 39 -32.49 21.37 -27.93
C VAL A 39 -31.21 20.70 -28.45
N SER A 40 -30.65 21.17 -29.56
CA SER A 40 -29.40 20.64 -30.11
C SER A 40 -28.24 20.82 -29.13
N SER A 41 -28.15 21.98 -28.47
CA SER A 41 -27.13 22.22 -27.44
C SER A 41 -27.29 21.24 -26.26
N SER A 42 -28.52 21.02 -25.78
CA SER A 42 -28.78 20.07 -24.70
C SER A 42 -28.41 18.63 -25.06
N MET A 43 -28.65 18.20 -26.31
CA MET A 43 -28.26 16.87 -26.76
C MET A 43 -26.75 16.70 -26.86
N LEU A 44 -26.02 17.72 -27.33
CA LEU A 44 -24.55 17.66 -27.42
C LEU A 44 -23.91 17.45 -26.06
N VAL A 45 -24.40 18.11 -25.01
CA VAL A 45 -23.91 17.91 -23.63
C VAL A 45 -24.15 16.49 -23.13
N VAL A 46 -25.29 15.87 -23.49
CA VAL A 46 -25.57 14.48 -23.10
C VAL A 46 -24.63 13.51 -23.83
N VAL A 47 -24.39 13.73 -25.12
CA VAL A 47 -23.46 12.89 -25.90
C VAL A 47 -22.04 12.97 -25.34
N ASP A 48 -21.58 14.17 -25.00
CA ASP A 48 -20.26 14.40 -24.40
C ASP A 48 -20.09 13.59 -23.10
N ARG A 49 -21.07 13.69 -22.19
CA ARG A 49 -21.10 12.89 -20.96
C ARG A 49 -21.17 11.38 -21.20
N CYS A 50 -21.87 10.94 -22.24
CA CYS A 50 -21.91 9.52 -22.60
C CYS A 50 -20.57 9.03 -23.14
N LEU A 51 -19.85 9.86 -23.90
CA LEU A 51 -18.53 9.52 -24.43
C LEU A 51 -17.49 9.43 -23.30
N GLU A 52 -17.47 10.39 -22.38
CA GLU A 52 -16.62 10.36 -21.18
C GLU A 52 -16.88 9.09 -20.37
N SER A 53 -18.15 8.80 -20.05
CA SER A 53 -18.53 7.60 -19.30
C SER A 53 -18.14 6.30 -20.01
N THR A 54 -18.17 6.27 -21.35
CA THR A 54 -17.78 5.07 -22.12
C THR A 54 -16.26 4.88 -22.10
N ALA A 55 -15.49 5.96 -22.25
CA ALA A 55 -14.04 5.91 -22.17
C ALA A 55 -13.56 5.48 -20.77
N GLU A 56 -14.16 6.05 -19.73
CA GLU A 56 -13.88 5.69 -18.33
C GLU A 56 -14.19 4.22 -18.04
N ALA A 57 -15.33 3.72 -18.54
CA ALA A 57 -15.68 2.30 -18.41
C ALA A 57 -14.67 1.38 -19.11
N GLY A 58 -14.07 1.83 -20.22
CA GLY A 58 -13.00 1.13 -20.93
C GLY A 58 -11.76 0.98 -20.06
N LEU A 59 -11.19 2.08 -19.58
CA LEU A 59 -10.00 2.09 -18.72
C LEU A 59 -10.21 1.26 -17.45
N ARG A 60 -11.38 1.41 -16.82
CA ARG A 60 -11.74 0.63 -15.62
C ARG A 60 -11.77 -0.87 -15.90
N MET A 61 -12.30 -1.28 -17.05
CA MET A 61 -12.34 -2.69 -17.45
C MET A 61 -10.92 -3.23 -17.70
N GLU A 62 -10.05 -2.44 -18.30
CA GLU A 62 -8.64 -2.81 -18.56
C GLU A 62 -7.85 -2.94 -17.25
N ALA A 63 -8.00 -1.98 -16.34
CA ALA A 63 -7.42 -2.05 -14.99
C ALA A 63 -7.94 -3.29 -14.23
N PHE A 64 -9.24 -3.58 -14.31
CA PHE A 64 -9.82 -4.78 -13.72
C PHE A 64 -9.25 -6.07 -14.32
N GLN A 65 -9.11 -6.16 -15.64
CA GLN A 65 -8.52 -7.31 -16.30
C GLN A 65 -7.09 -7.53 -15.83
N LEU A 66 -6.29 -6.47 -15.76
CA LEU A 66 -4.91 -6.53 -15.27
C LEU A 66 -4.83 -7.02 -13.82
N ALA A 67 -5.65 -6.45 -12.92
CA ALA A 67 -5.73 -6.89 -11.53
C ALA A 67 -6.15 -8.37 -11.43
N ARG A 68 -7.10 -8.79 -12.27
CA ARG A 68 -7.54 -10.20 -12.33
C ARG A 68 -6.44 -11.12 -12.84
N GLU A 69 -5.71 -10.76 -13.89
CA GLU A 69 -4.60 -11.56 -14.42
C GLU A 69 -3.49 -11.73 -13.37
N ASN A 70 -3.16 -10.66 -12.65
CA ASN A 70 -2.20 -10.75 -11.55
C ASN A 70 -2.71 -11.64 -10.41
N MET A 71 -3.99 -11.54 -10.06
CA MET A 71 -4.60 -12.44 -9.09
C MET A 71 -4.55 -13.90 -9.57
N GLU A 72 -4.84 -14.16 -10.84
CA GLU A 72 -4.73 -15.50 -11.42
C GLU A 72 -3.31 -16.04 -11.35
N LYS A 73 -2.28 -15.21 -11.59
CA LYS A 73 -0.87 -15.63 -11.44
C LYS A 73 -0.56 -16.02 -10.00
N VAL A 74 -1.00 -15.24 -9.02
CA VAL A 74 -0.82 -15.56 -7.59
C VAL A 74 -1.50 -16.87 -7.23
N LEU A 75 -2.77 -17.04 -7.64
CA LEU A 75 -3.55 -18.24 -7.32
C LEU A 75 -3.10 -19.49 -8.09
N ALA A 76 -2.49 -19.33 -9.25
CA ALA A 76 -1.92 -20.42 -10.03
C ALA A 76 -0.53 -20.84 -9.54
N SER A 77 0.14 -20.03 -8.71
CA SER A 77 1.42 -20.38 -8.11
C SER A 77 1.28 -21.60 -7.19
N SER A 78 2.24 -22.53 -7.28
CA SER A 78 2.28 -23.71 -6.40
C SER A 78 2.76 -23.40 -4.98
N THR A 79 3.39 -22.24 -4.80
CA THR A 79 3.93 -21.77 -3.52
C THR A 79 3.47 -20.33 -3.31
N VAL A 80 3.05 -20.05 -2.08
CA VAL A 80 2.58 -18.74 -1.67
C VAL A 80 3.59 -18.21 -0.66
N GLU A 81 4.30 -17.17 -1.05
CA GLU A 81 5.28 -16.46 -0.23
C GLU A 81 4.80 -15.03 -0.04
N GLU A 82 5.17 -14.42 1.08
CA GLU A 82 4.92 -12.99 1.28
C GLU A 82 5.73 -12.21 0.23
N MET A 83 5.04 -11.40 -0.56
CA MET A 83 5.66 -10.68 -1.66
C MET A 83 4.94 -9.39 -1.97
N VAL A 84 5.71 -8.40 -2.39
CA VAL A 84 5.20 -7.17 -3.00
C VAL A 84 5.83 -7.04 -4.38
N ASP A 85 4.99 -7.02 -5.39
CA ASP A 85 5.38 -6.84 -6.78
C ASP A 85 4.67 -5.64 -7.39
N TYR A 86 5.33 -4.95 -8.30
CA TYR A 86 4.83 -3.73 -8.93
C TYR A 86 5.32 -3.63 -10.36
N GLY A 87 4.52 -2.98 -11.20
CA GLY A 87 4.91 -2.73 -12.57
C GLY A 87 3.94 -1.83 -13.30
N GLN A 88 4.18 -1.69 -14.59
CA GLN A 88 3.26 -1.05 -15.54
C GLN A 88 2.74 -2.11 -16.51
N SER A 89 1.55 -1.89 -17.05
CA SER A 89 1.02 -2.77 -18.08
C SER A 89 1.75 -2.56 -19.40
N GLU A 90 2.19 -3.66 -20.02
CA GLU A 90 2.84 -3.62 -21.35
C GLU A 90 1.87 -3.19 -22.45
N LEU A 91 0.57 -3.52 -22.29
CA LEU A 91 -0.48 -3.18 -23.24
C LEU A 91 -1.04 -1.77 -22.99
N TYR A 92 -1.00 -1.31 -21.74
CA TYR A 92 -1.60 -0.06 -21.28
C TYR A 92 -0.60 0.72 -20.42
N PRO A 93 0.32 1.49 -21.02
CA PRO A 93 1.39 2.17 -20.29
C PRO A 93 0.92 3.16 -19.21
N ASP A 94 -0.31 3.65 -19.35
CA ASP A 94 -0.95 4.58 -18.41
C ASP A 94 -1.56 3.87 -17.19
N ILE A 95 -1.45 2.54 -17.11
CA ILE A 95 -1.95 1.73 -16.00
C ILE A 95 -0.77 1.11 -15.25
N SER A 96 -0.59 1.51 -13.99
CA SER A 96 0.30 0.85 -13.03
C SER A 96 -0.44 -0.25 -12.28
N TRP A 97 0.29 -1.25 -11.80
CA TRP A 97 -0.27 -2.32 -11.00
C TRP A 97 0.63 -2.68 -9.83
N LYS A 98 0.02 -3.23 -8.78
CA LYS A 98 0.67 -3.70 -7.57
C LYS A 98 0.02 -5.00 -7.11
N THR A 99 0.83 -5.96 -6.72
CA THR A 99 0.39 -7.22 -6.13
C THR A 99 1.03 -7.36 -4.76
N VAL A 100 0.23 -7.55 -3.72
CA VAL A 100 0.67 -7.76 -2.35
C VAL A 100 0.12 -9.10 -1.88
N VAL A 101 0.99 -9.98 -1.43
CA VAL A 101 0.63 -11.21 -0.73
C VAL A 101 1.18 -11.07 0.68
N GLU A 102 0.33 -11.04 1.68
CA GLU A 102 0.71 -10.77 3.08
C GLU A 102 -0.05 -11.69 4.04
N ALA A 103 0.56 -11.94 5.19
CA ALA A 103 -0.12 -12.58 6.32
C ALA A 103 -0.98 -11.53 7.05
N PHE A 104 -2.21 -11.90 7.39
CA PHE A 104 -3.19 -11.00 8.00
C PHE A 104 -3.99 -11.73 9.07
N ALA A 105 -4.09 -11.14 10.26
CA ALA A 105 -4.94 -11.64 11.34
C ALA A 105 -6.40 -11.25 11.10
N GLU A 106 -7.29 -12.24 11.00
CA GLU A 106 -8.72 -11.98 10.83
C GLU A 106 -9.30 -11.30 12.09
N PRO A 107 -9.99 -10.14 11.98
CA PRO A 107 -10.45 -9.38 13.16
C PRO A 107 -11.47 -10.10 14.05
N VAL A 108 -12.16 -11.11 13.52
CA VAL A 108 -13.26 -11.78 14.21
C VAL A 108 -12.81 -13.04 14.93
N SER A 109 -11.95 -13.84 14.29
CA SER A 109 -11.49 -15.13 14.82
C SER A 109 -10.10 -15.04 15.47
N GLY A 110 -9.27 -14.07 15.06
CA GLY A 110 -7.85 -14.01 15.42
C GLY A 110 -6.98 -14.98 14.63
N ASN A 111 -7.56 -15.76 13.70
CA ASN A 111 -6.79 -16.71 12.91
C ASN A 111 -5.94 -15.97 11.88
N MET A 112 -4.72 -16.45 11.66
CA MET A 112 -3.82 -15.91 10.64
C MET A 112 -4.23 -16.45 9.27
N TRP A 113 -4.30 -15.57 8.27
CA TRP A 113 -4.61 -15.92 6.89
C TRP A 113 -3.56 -15.34 5.96
N ILE A 114 -3.30 -16.02 4.84
CA ILE A 114 -2.65 -15.36 3.72
C ILE A 114 -3.71 -14.70 2.86
N ARG A 115 -3.53 -13.40 2.61
CA ARG A 115 -4.36 -12.60 1.72
C ARG A 115 -3.54 -12.11 0.54
N ALA A 116 -4.12 -12.19 -0.65
CA ALA A 116 -3.61 -11.51 -1.83
C ALA A 116 -4.46 -10.29 -2.17
N VAL A 117 -3.78 -9.19 -2.46
CA VAL A 117 -4.35 -7.93 -2.92
C VAL A 117 -3.68 -7.58 -4.24
N CYS A 118 -4.45 -7.59 -5.33
CA CYS A 118 -4.00 -7.09 -6.63
C CYS A 118 -4.72 -5.78 -6.93
N SER A 119 -3.97 -4.71 -7.12
CA SER A 119 -4.49 -3.41 -7.52
C SER A 119 -3.94 -2.99 -8.88
N ALA A 120 -4.77 -2.25 -9.62
CA ALA A 120 -4.39 -1.54 -10.83
C ALA A 120 -4.88 -0.09 -10.73
N GLU A 121 -3.99 0.85 -11.02
CA GLU A 121 -4.20 2.29 -10.91
C GLU A 121 -4.18 2.91 -12.30
N TYR A 122 -5.09 3.85 -12.55
CA TYR A 122 -5.18 4.55 -13.83
C TYR A 122 -5.65 5.99 -13.60
N ILE A 123 -5.34 6.89 -14.53
CA ILE A 123 -5.82 8.27 -14.51
C ILE A 123 -7.09 8.35 -15.36
N ASP A 124 -8.18 8.88 -14.81
CA ASP A 124 -9.44 9.04 -15.52
C ASP A 124 -9.45 10.30 -16.43
N SER A 125 -10.59 10.56 -17.07
CA SER A 125 -10.76 11.73 -17.95
C SER A 125 -10.75 13.08 -17.21
N THR A 126 -10.94 13.10 -15.90
CA THR A 126 -10.85 14.33 -15.09
C THR A 126 -9.42 14.58 -14.60
N GLY A 127 -8.52 13.60 -14.80
CA GLY A 127 -7.14 13.64 -14.32
C GLY A 127 -6.99 13.13 -12.88
N GLU A 128 -8.02 12.50 -12.33
CA GLU A 128 -7.98 11.89 -11.00
C GLU A 128 -7.47 10.45 -11.08
N GLU A 129 -6.69 10.06 -10.07
CA GLU A 129 -6.18 8.70 -9.95
C GLU A 129 -7.27 7.78 -9.39
N GLN A 130 -7.54 6.71 -10.11
CA GLN A 130 -8.54 5.71 -9.76
C GLN A 130 -7.84 4.36 -9.55
N THR A 131 -8.28 3.61 -8.54
CA THR A 131 -7.71 2.29 -8.21
C THR A 131 -8.78 1.21 -8.26
N VAL A 132 -8.53 0.15 -9.03
CA VAL A 132 -9.30 -1.10 -8.97
C VAL A 132 -8.56 -2.09 -8.10
N LYS A 133 -9.18 -2.52 -6.99
CA LYS A 133 -8.60 -3.47 -6.04
C LYS A 133 -9.37 -4.79 -6.06
N LEU A 134 -8.65 -5.90 -6.18
CA LEU A 134 -9.14 -7.26 -5.96
C LEU A 134 -8.47 -7.84 -4.73
N GLU A 135 -9.28 -8.43 -3.85
CA GLU A 135 -8.84 -9.00 -2.58
C GLU A 135 -9.31 -10.44 -2.49
N HIS A 136 -8.40 -11.36 -2.16
CA HIS A 136 -8.70 -12.78 -2.03
C HIS A 136 -7.99 -13.42 -0.84
N TRP A 137 -8.74 -14.24 -0.11
CA TRP A 137 -8.24 -15.03 1.02
C TRP A 137 -7.79 -16.39 0.49
N ILE A 138 -6.49 -16.67 0.56
CA ILE A 138 -5.92 -17.87 -0.07
C ILE A 138 -6.08 -19.08 0.85
N THR A 139 -5.54 -18.99 2.06
CA THR A 139 -5.55 -20.08 3.03
C THR A 139 -5.38 -19.56 4.44
N GLU A 140 -5.96 -20.28 5.38
CA GLU A 140 -5.66 -20.17 6.80
C GLU A 140 -4.22 -20.66 7.04
N LEU A 141 -3.48 -19.96 7.89
CA LEU A 141 -2.15 -20.31 8.34
C LEU A 141 -2.26 -21.04 9.68
N THR A 142 -1.49 -22.11 9.82
CA THR A 142 -1.27 -22.69 11.15
C THR A 142 -0.29 -21.82 11.95
N ASP A 143 -0.36 -21.83 13.27
CA ASP A 143 0.54 -21.06 14.15
C ASP A 143 2.02 -21.26 13.80
N GLN A 144 2.40 -22.51 13.46
CA GLN A 144 3.78 -22.84 13.05
C GLN A 144 4.21 -22.19 11.73
N GLN A 145 3.28 -22.01 10.79
CA GLN A 145 3.55 -21.35 9.51
C GLN A 145 3.52 -19.83 9.65
N ALA A 146 2.64 -19.31 10.51
CA ALA A 146 2.62 -17.89 10.86
C ALA A 146 3.96 -17.46 11.50
N SER A 147 4.50 -18.25 12.43
CA SER A 147 5.83 -17.99 13.02
C SER A 147 7.01 -18.09 12.04
N GLN A 148 6.82 -18.71 10.87
CA GLN A 148 7.86 -18.83 9.83
C GLN A 148 7.77 -17.73 8.77
N LEU A 149 6.58 -17.19 8.52
CA LEU A 149 6.33 -16.11 7.57
C LEU A 149 6.43 -14.73 8.24
N GLY A 150 6.00 -14.61 9.50
CA GLY A 150 6.15 -13.41 10.30
C GLY A 150 7.60 -13.18 10.70
N GLY A 151 8.36 -12.49 9.85
CA GLY A 151 9.27 -11.48 10.36
C GLY A 151 8.42 -10.43 11.05
N GLU A 152 8.14 -10.65 12.33
CA GLU A 152 7.26 -9.93 13.26
C GLU A 152 6.60 -8.64 12.75
N PRO A 153 5.30 -8.66 12.37
CA PRO A 153 4.42 -7.54 12.64
C PRO A 153 3.99 -7.65 14.10
N GLN A 154 4.85 -7.16 14.98
CA GLN A 154 4.67 -7.13 16.42
C GLN A 154 3.45 -6.22 16.69
N SER A 155 2.26 -6.80 16.86
CA SER A 155 1.08 -6.03 17.26
C SER A 155 1.40 -5.32 18.57
N ILE A 156 0.87 -4.11 18.82
CA ILE A 156 1.12 -3.39 20.07
C ILE A 156 0.81 -4.29 21.28
N GLU A 157 -0.19 -5.16 21.17
CA GLU A 157 -0.56 -6.12 22.21
C GLU A 157 0.51 -7.20 22.46
N GLU A 158 1.13 -7.76 21.41
CA GLU A 158 2.24 -8.70 21.53
C GLU A 158 3.54 -8.01 21.97
N LEU A 159 3.85 -6.83 21.42
CA LEU A 159 4.92 -5.95 21.90
C LEU A 159 4.79 -5.69 23.40
N THR A 160 3.58 -5.42 23.87
CA THR A 160 3.31 -5.19 25.28
C THR A 160 3.57 -6.46 26.08
N ALA A 161 3.11 -7.63 25.63
CA ALA A 161 3.33 -8.88 26.34
C ALA A 161 4.82 -9.27 26.40
N GLU A 162 5.59 -8.96 25.37
CA GLU A 162 7.01 -9.33 25.29
C GLU A 162 7.94 -8.32 25.95
N GLN A 163 7.65 -7.01 25.84
CA GLN A 163 8.55 -5.93 26.28
C GLN A 163 8.22 -5.39 27.67
N LEU A 164 7.07 -5.74 28.24
CA LEU A 164 6.64 -5.27 29.56
C LEU A 164 6.97 -6.28 30.65
N LEU A 165 7.55 -5.79 31.73
CA LEU A 165 7.80 -6.52 32.97
C LEU A 165 6.98 -5.85 34.07
N ALA A 166 6.08 -6.60 34.71
CA ALA A 166 5.07 -6.04 35.60
C ALA A 166 5.66 -5.63 36.95
N THR A 167 6.77 -6.24 37.37
CA THR A 167 7.36 -6.00 38.70
C THR A 167 8.87 -5.79 38.65
N ALA A 168 9.41 -5.22 39.74
CA ALA A 168 10.84 -4.98 39.89
C ALA A 168 11.63 -6.28 39.99
N GLU A 169 11.03 -7.36 40.50
CA GLU A 169 11.62 -8.70 40.53
C GLU A 169 11.82 -9.26 39.12
N GLU A 170 10.81 -9.12 38.24
CA GLU A 170 10.92 -9.56 36.85
C GLU A 170 11.97 -8.73 36.09
N ALA A 171 12.02 -7.42 36.35
CA ALA A 171 13.05 -6.52 35.82
C ALA A 171 14.46 -6.90 36.27
N ALA A 172 14.64 -7.23 37.55
CA ALA A 172 15.91 -7.66 38.12
C ALA A 172 16.36 -9.00 37.54
N GLU A 173 15.45 -9.97 37.42
CA GLU A 173 15.70 -11.26 36.79
C GLU A 173 16.12 -11.10 35.32
N TYR A 174 15.41 -10.27 34.56
CA TYR A 174 15.75 -9.98 33.16
C TYR A 174 17.14 -9.34 33.03
N ALA A 175 17.44 -8.33 33.85
CA ALA A 175 18.71 -7.60 33.80
C ALA A 175 19.88 -8.37 34.45
N GLY A 176 19.63 -9.49 35.12
CA GLY A 176 20.65 -10.27 35.82
C GLY A 176 21.25 -9.56 37.04
N VAL A 177 20.47 -8.67 37.66
CA VAL A 177 20.86 -7.87 38.84
C VAL A 177 19.89 -8.12 39.99
N ASP A 178 20.17 -7.56 41.17
CA ASP A 178 19.24 -7.58 42.29
C ASP A 178 18.18 -6.45 42.20
N VAL A 179 17.09 -6.60 42.96
CA VAL A 179 15.98 -5.64 42.98
C VAL A 179 16.42 -4.26 43.48
N GLU A 180 17.33 -4.19 44.46
CA GLU A 180 17.82 -2.91 44.99
C GLU A 180 18.59 -2.12 43.91
N THR A 181 19.29 -2.82 43.01
CA THR A 181 19.94 -2.22 41.85
C THR A 181 18.92 -1.64 40.86
N ILE A 182 17.78 -2.32 40.61
CA ILE A 182 16.71 -1.78 39.77
C ILE A 182 16.08 -0.54 40.41
N GLU A 183 15.82 -0.55 41.71
CA GLU A 183 15.31 0.61 42.45
C GLU A 183 16.28 1.80 42.34
N GLN A 184 17.58 1.57 42.49
CA GLN A 184 18.60 2.60 42.24
C GLN A 184 18.56 3.12 40.79
N TRP A 185 18.30 2.28 39.79
CA TRP A 185 18.19 2.74 38.41
C TRP A 185 16.98 3.65 38.21
N VAL A 186 15.85 3.33 38.84
CA VAL A 186 14.65 4.20 38.87
C VAL A 186 14.97 5.55 39.51
N GLU A 187 15.64 5.57 40.66
CA GLU A 187 16.08 6.82 41.29
C GLU A 187 17.07 7.62 40.41
N ASN A 188 17.87 6.92 39.62
CA ASN A 188 18.82 7.50 38.67
C ASN A 188 18.18 7.85 37.31
N GLY A 189 16.86 7.75 37.16
CA GLY A 189 16.12 8.21 35.98
C GLY A 189 15.80 7.15 34.94
N LEU A 190 15.71 5.87 35.34
CA LEU A 190 15.11 4.83 34.51
C LEU A 190 13.61 5.12 34.40
N VAL A 191 13.12 5.22 33.17
CA VAL A 191 11.72 5.54 32.88
C VAL A 191 10.86 4.28 33.02
N THR A 192 9.83 4.37 33.85
CA THR A 192 8.80 3.34 34.06
C THR A 192 7.44 3.83 33.57
N MET A 193 6.51 2.90 33.33
CA MET A 193 5.14 3.24 32.95
C MET A 193 4.34 3.82 34.12
N LYS A 194 3.17 4.39 33.82
CA LYS A 194 2.28 5.01 34.83
C LYS A 194 1.80 4.04 35.91
N ASP A 195 1.73 2.75 35.59
CA ASP A 195 1.35 1.66 36.50
C ASP A 195 2.54 1.07 37.27
N GLY A 196 3.77 1.54 37.01
CA GLY A 196 4.99 1.05 37.62
C GLY A 196 5.65 -0.11 36.87
N ALA A 197 5.12 -0.52 35.72
CA ALA A 197 5.75 -1.53 34.89
C ALA A 197 7.04 -1.03 34.23
N PHE A 198 7.93 -1.97 33.91
CA PHE A 198 9.22 -1.73 33.27
C PHE A 198 9.18 -2.12 31.81
N ILE A 199 9.82 -1.33 30.97
CA ILE A 199 10.02 -1.62 29.55
C ILE A 199 11.42 -2.21 29.38
N LYS A 200 11.52 -3.43 28.83
CA LYS A 200 12.80 -4.12 28.58
C LYS A 200 13.79 -3.24 27.81
N PHE A 201 13.30 -2.54 26.78
CA PHE A 201 14.11 -1.58 26.01
C PHE A 201 14.81 -0.52 26.88
N ASN A 202 14.10 0.07 27.84
CA ASN A 202 14.68 1.05 28.77
C ASN A 202 15.69 0.39 29.72
N LEU A 203 15.40 -0.83 30.18
CA LEU A 203 16.32 -1.61 31.01
C LEU A 203 17.63 -1.92 30.27
N ASP A 204 17.57 -2.28 28.98
CA ASP A 204 18.75 -2.59 28.17
C ASP A 204 19.70 -1.39 28.03
N VAL A 205 19.19 -0.17 28.08
CA VAL A 205 20.03 1.05 28.12
C VAL A 205 20.87 1.08 29.40
N TYR A 206 20.28 0.73 30.54
CA TYR A 206 20.97 0.68 31.83
C TYR A 206 21.90 -0.53 31.93
N VAL A 207 21.49 -1.69 31.45
CA VAL A 207 22.34 -2.90 31.42
C VAL A 207 23.60 -2.66 30.59
N ARG A 208 23.47 -2.06 29.40
CA ARG A 208 24.62 -1.77 28.52
C ARG A 208 25.57 -0.72 29.09
N SER A 209 25.06 0.20 29.90
CA SER A 209 25.82 1.29 30.50
C SER A 209 26.26 1.02 31.95
N ASP A 210 26.12 -0.23 32.42
CA ASP A 210 26.46 -0.64 33.79
C ASP A 210 25.76 0.25 34.85
N GLY A 211 24.48 0.54 34.61
CA GLY A 211 23.63 1.36 35.47
C GLY A 211 23.87 2.87 35.38
N LYS A 212 24.75 3.34 34.48
CA LYS A 212 25.14 4.76 34.37
C LYS A 212 24.99 5.32 32.95
N PRO A 213 23.77 5.38 32.41
CA PRO A 213 23.57 5.91 31.07
C PRO A 213 23.86 7.40 31.01
N THR A 214 24.46 7.82 29.90
CA THR A 214 24.72 9.21 29.57
C THR A 214 23.42 9.99 29.33
N GLY A 215 23.49 11.32 29.39
CA GLY A 215 22.31 12.16 29.10
C GLY A 215 21.77 12.01 27.68
N GLY A 216 22.55 11.46 26.74
CA GLY A 216 22.07 11.12 25.39
C GLY A 216 21.27 9.82 25.38
N GLU A 217 21.79 8.77 26.03
CA GLU A 217 21.12 7.47 26.15
C GLU A 217 19.82 7.57 26.96
N LYS A 218 19.79 8.39 28.01
CA LYS A 218 18.55 8.62 28.78
C LYS A 218 17.42 9.22 27.95
N LYS A 219 17.73 9.96 26.88
CA LYS A 219 16.73 10.55 25.97
C LYS A 219 16.18 9.53 24.97
N GLN A 220 16.81 8.39 24.82
CA GLN A 220 16.32 7.31 23.96
C GLN A 220 15.27 6.44 24.68
N GLN A 221 15.13 6.60 25.99
CA GLN A 221 14.09 5.89 26.74
C GLN A 221 12.69 6.34 26.32
N VAL A 222 11.75 5.40 26.35
CA VAL A 222 10.35 5.59 25.95
C VAL A 222 9.43 5.52 27.17
N GLU A 223 8.34 6.29 27.15
CA GLU A 223 7.37 6.33 28.26
C GLU A 223 6.17 5.39 28.03
N SER A 224 5.96 4.94 26.80
CA SER A 224 4.81 4.12 26.39
C SER A 224 5.18 3.08 25.33
N MET A 225 4.30 2.09 25.13
CA MET A 225 4.45 1.08 24.08
C MET A 225 4.21 1.68 22.70
N GLU A 226 3.35 2.69 22.61
CA GLU A 226 3.15 3.46 21.38
C GLU A 226 4.42 4.21 20.97
N ASP A 227 5.13 4.81 21.94
CA ASP A 227 6.42 5.45 21.69
C ASP A 227 7.49 4.43 21.30
N LEU A 228 7.49 3.24 21.91
CA LEU A 228 8.40 2.15 21.54
C LEU A 228 8.13 1.66 20.11
N ALA A 229 6.86 1.44 19.75
CA ALA A 229 6.46 1.04 18.41
C ALA A 229 6.87 2.09 17.38
N ALA A 230 6.61 3.37 17.64
CA ALA A 230 7.02 4.46 16.77
C ALA A 230 8.56 4.56 16.65
N PHE A 231 9.28 4.36 17.75
CA PHE A 231 10.74 4.33 17.74
C PHE A 231 11.31 3.15 16.94
N LEU A 232 10.70 1.97 17.05
CA LEU A 232 11.07 0.78 16.27
C LEU A 232 10.72 0.93 14.79
N GLU A 233 9.60 1.57 14.45
CA GLU A 233 9.27 1.91 13.07
C GLU A 233 10.28 2.90 12.47
N GLU A 234 10.64 3.96 13.21
CA GLU A 234 11.60 4.97 12.76
C GLU A 234 13.03 4.40 12.62
N SER A 235 13.44 3.54 13.55
CA SER A 235 14.74 2.85 13.50
C SER A 235 14.78 1.69 12.50
N GLY A 236 13.64 1.03 12.26
CA GLY A 236 13.46 0.02 11.22
C GLY A 236 13.50 0.60 9.81
N GLN A 237 12.96 1.81 9.61
CA GLN A 237 13.11 2.58 8.36
C GLN A 237 14.54 3.07 8.10
N ALA A 238 15.40 3.11 9.12
CA ALA A 238 16.81 3.42 8.94
C ALA A 238 17.64 2.23 8.39
N THR A 239 17.03 1.06 8.20
CA THR A 239 17.71 -0.16 7.73
C THR A 239 17.84 -0.28 6.20
N ASP A 240 17.54 0.78 5.45
CA ASP A 240 18.00 0.94 4.05
C ASP A 240 19.29 1.78 3.94
N GLN A 241 19.88 2.18 5.08
CA GLN A 241 21.26 2.61 5.12
C GLN A 241 22.04 1.67 6.04
N ILE A 242 22.65 0.67 5.42
CA ILE A 242 23.83 0.00 5.98
C ILE A 242 24.84 1.10 6.30
N GLN A 243 24.85 1.53 7.56
CA GLN A 243 25.90 2.37 8.12
C GLN A 243 27.09 1.45 8.42
N ASP A 244 27.71 0.93 7.35
CA ASP A 244 29.07 0.43 7.41
C ASP A 244 29.96 1.66 7.68
N THR A 245 30.50 1.70 8.89
CA THR A 245 31.32 2.75 9.47
C THR A 245 32.69 2.91 8.81
N ASP A 246 32.76 2.94 7.48
CA ASP A 246 33.96 3.35 6.74
C ASP A 246 33.67 4.11 5.43
N GLY A 247 32.40 4.46 5.16
CA GLY A 247 32.02 5.37 4.07
C GLY A 247 32.47 4.92 2.67
N LYS A 248 32.73 3.61 2.49
CA LYS A 248 33.15 3.00 1.22
C LYS A 248 32.01 2.18 0.64
N ASP A 249 31.74 2.38 -0.64
CA ASP A 249 30.78 1.59 -1.41
C ASP A 249 31.17 0.10 -1.40
N SER A 250 30.20 -0.77 -1.10
CA SER A 250 30.43 -2.21 -0.88
C SER A 250 30.81 -2.96 -2.16
N LEU A 251 30.47 -2.43 -3.34
CA LEU A 251 30.85 -3.02 -4.63
C LEU A 251 32.27 -2.64 -5.08
N THR A 252 32.69 -1.40 -4.83
CA THR A 252 33.95 -0.85 -5.35
C THR A 252 35.04 -0.76 -4.29
N GLY A 253 34.68 -0.67 -3.01
CA GLY A 253 35.59 -0.43 -1.88
C GLY A 253 36.10 1.01 -1.80
N VAL A 254 35.47 1.94 -2.50
CA VAL A 254 35.90 3.34 -2.65
C VAL A 254 34.88 4.29 -2.02
N PRO A 255 35.29 5.43 -1.42
CA PRO A 255 34.34 6.39 -0.87
C PRO A 255 33.39 6.99 -1.91
N GLN A 256 32.13 7.21 -1.53
CA GLN A 256 31.08 7.73 -2.42
C GLN A 256 31.48 9.07 -3.10
N GLU A 257 32.12 9.97 -2.34
CA GLU A 257 32.60 11.25 -2.87
C GLU A 257 33.67 11.13 -3.96
N GLN A 258 34.37 9.99 -4.01
CA GLN A 258 35.32 9.68 -5.07
C GLN A 258 34.63 9.06 -6.29
N LEU A 259 33.59 8.25 -6.08
CA LEU A 259 32.78 7.68 -7.17
C LEU A 259 32.08 8.77 -7.97
N ASP A 260 31.52 9.79 -7.31
CA ASP A 260 30.84 10.91 -7.97
C ASP A 260 31.76 11.76 -8.86
N LYS A 261 33.08 11.67 -8.64
CA LYS A 261 34.11 12.37 -9.42
C LYS A 261 34.74 11.49 -10.49
N MET A 262 34.43 10.20 -10.53
CA MET A 262 34.96 9.27 -11.53
C MET A 262 34.05 9.20 -12.75
N GLY A 263 34.66 9.12 -13.93
CA GLY A 263 33.93 8.79 -15.15
C GLY A 263 33.44 7.34 -15.10
N VAL A 264 32.30 7.08 -15.75
CA VAL A 264 31.67 5.74 -15.85
C VAL A 264 32.68 4.67 -16.31
N ASP A 265 33.61 5.02 -17.21
CA ASP A 265 34.66 4.11 -17.69
C ASP A 265 35.64 3.64 -16.61
N ASP A 266 35.91 4.48 -15.61
CA ASP A 266 36.82 4.14 -14.52
C ASP A 266 36.12 3.33 -13.42
N VAL A 267 34.84 3.59 -13.17
CA VAL A 267 33.99 2.76 -12.32
C VAL A 267 33.88 1.34 -12.88
N MET A 268 33.68 1.19 -14.19
CA MET A 268 33.61 -0.12 -14.84
C MET A 268 34.93 -0.90 -14.77
N LYS A 269 36.09 -0.22 -14.78
CA LYS A 269 37.39 -0.87 -14.57
C LYS A 269 37.57 -1.38 -13.13
N LEU A 270 37.05 -0.65 -12.13
CA LEU A 270 37.09 -1.09 -10.73
C LEU A 270 36.29 -2.37 -10.52
N LEU A 271 35.06 -2.43 -11.04
CA LEU A 271 34.21 -3.62 -10.97
C LEU A 271 34.85 -4.84 -11.66
N LYS A 272 35.49 -4.64 -12.81
CA LYS A 272 36.18 -5.71 -13.54
C LYS A 272 37.41 -6.27 -12.81
N ASN A 273 38.08 -5.43 -12.02
CA ASN A 273 39.24 -5.84 -11.22
C ASN A 273 38.83 -6.53 -9.91
N GLN A 274 37.71 -6.14 -9.30
CA GLN A 274 37.11 -6.82 -8.14
C GLN A 274 36.67 -8.25 -8.50
N GLY A 275 36.01 -8.45 -9.65
CA GLY A 275 35.60 -9.78 -10.13
C GLY A 275 36.76 -10.75 -10.43
N LYS A 276 38.00 -10.28 -10.53
CA LYS A 276 39.20 -11.13 -10.67
C LYS A 276 39.80 -11.60 -9.35
N LYS A 277 39.52 -10.93 -8.23
CA LYS A 277 40.07 -11.28 -6.91
C LYS A 277 39.24 -12.32 -6.16
N SER A 278 37.98 -12.53 -6.54
CA SER A 278 37.03 -13.41 -5.84
C SER A 278 36.96 -14.86 -6.35
N SER A 279 38.00 -15.36 -7.04
CA SER A 279 38.07 -16.79 -7.44
C SER A 279 39.19 -17.52 -6.68
N PRO A 280 38.92 -18.16 -5.53
CA PRO A 280 39.87 -19.06 -4.87
C PRO A 280 39.88 -20.43 -5.54
N GLY A 281 41.08 -20.93 -5.82
CA GLY A 281 41.33 -22.16 -6.56
C GLY A 281 40.72 -23.42 -5.93
N ARG A 282 40.05 -24.22 -6.78
CA ARG A 282 39.79 -25.65 -6.53
C ARG A 282 41.12 -26.39 -6.49
N GLY A 283 41.62 -26.65 -5.28
CA GLY A 283 42.74 -27.57 -5.05
C GLY A 283 42.34 -29.00 -5.43
N ALA A 284 43.08 -29.57 -6.38
CA ALA A 284 43.06 -30.99 -6.69
C ALA A 284 43.85 -31.76 -5.61
N GLY A 285 43.15 -32.54 -4.79
CA GLY A 285 43.76 -33.59 -3.97
C GLY A 285 43.56 -34.93 -4.66
N ARG A 286 44.64 -35.52 -5.20
CA ARG A 286 44.67 -36.91 -5.65
C ARG A 286 45.77 -37.62 -4.86
N THR A 287 45.32 -38.67 -4.20
CA THR A 287 46.04 -39.62 -3.34
C THR A 287 47.12 -40.39 -4.09
N ASP A 288 48.26 -40.58 -3.44
CA ASP A 288 49.06 -41.81 -3.43
C ASP A 288 49.60 -42.02 -2.00
#